data_AF-A0A8I6XK01-F1
#
_entry.id   AF-A0A8I6XK01-F1
#
_cell.length_a   1.000
_cell.length_b   1.000
_cell.length_c   1.000
_cell.angle_alpha   90.00
_cell.angle_beta   90.00
_cell.angle_gamma   90.00
#
_symmetry.space_group_name_H-M   'P 1'
#
loop_
_entity.id
_entity.type
_entity.pdbx_description
1 polymer ?
#
loop_
_entity_poly.entity_id
_entity_poly.type
_entity_poly.pdbx_seq_one_letter_code
_entity_poly.pdbx_strand_id
1 'polypeptide(L)'
;MASSDTGRTPAQGAEAASASSWPLRKLQSFTPGLWSQYKAYEDVFVERAKGPRRFLYRNTLGRFKTEKDLLNDVEQSMIEYKTSIESLRKDSKYTLDKVVIGESDLQRGRTDLRSTGKQIQSVISSIYKAESTAAGLMDRLRIIPTRQSLELRAEVASMASDLKNQRHVLEERVNRISEYGVRV
;
A
#
# COMPACT_ATOMS: atom_id res chain seq x y z
N MET A 1 95.37 -29.66 -38.65
CA MET A 1 95.90 -29.58 -40.02
C MET A 1 94.94 -28.72 -40.82
N ALA A 2 95.28 -27.72 -41.62
CA ALA A 2 96.49 -26.95 -41.91
C ALA A 2 95.94 -25.65 -42.58
N SER A 3 96.38 -24.48 -42.14
CA SER A 3 97.16 -23.49 -42.93
C SER A 3 96.41 -22.87 -44.14
N SER A 4 96.10 -21.56 -44.10
CA SER A 4 96.93 -20.43 -44.61
C SER A 4 96.90 -20.34 -46.15
N ASP A 5 96.91 -19.20 -46.86
CA ASP A 5 96.77 -17.77 -46.63
C ASP A 5 96.91 -17.11 -48.04
N THR A 6 96.50 -15.85 -48.18
CA THR A 6 96.94 -14.83 -49.17
C THR A 6 96.57 -14.88 -50.67
N GLY A 7 96.19 -13.70 -51.17
CA GLY A 7 96.13 -13.34 -52.60
C GLY A 7 95.24 -12.12 -52.88
N ARG A 8 95.63 -10.90 -52.45
CA ARG A 8 96.29 -9.85 -53.28
C ARG A 8 95.31 -8.86 -53.95
N THR A 9 95.26 -7.64 -53.38
CA THR A 9 94.84 -6.36 -53.99
C THR A 9 95.93 -5.84 -54.96
N PRO A 10 95.62 -4.93 -55.91
CA PRO A 10 95.62 -3.45 -55.68
C PRO A 10 94.53 -2.75 -56.54
N ALA A 11 94.30 -1.44 -56.62
CA ALA A 11 94.86 -0.20 -56.11
C ALA A 11 93.71 0.85 -56.20
N GLN A 12 93.47 1.65 -55.17
CA GLN A 12 93.82 3.09 -55.11
C GLN A 12 93.13 4.01 -56.13
N GLY A 13 92.12 4.74 -55.63
CA GLY A 13 91.90 6.15 -55.92
C GLY A 13 91.94 6.89 -54.59
N ALA A 14 93.00 7.68 -54.38
CA ALA A 14 93.17 8.56 -53.23
C ALA A 14 92.26 9.80 -53.35
N GLU A 15 91.93 10.44 -52.23
CA GLU A 15 92.47 11.78 -51.89
C GLU A 15 91.69 12.45 -50.74
N ALA A 16 92.47 13.06 -49.82
CA ALA A 16 92.15 14.05 -48.77
C ALA A 16 91.09 13.70 -47.71
N ALA A 17 91.45 13.26 -46.50
CA ALA A 17 92.03 14.07 -45.41
C ALA A 17 91.19 15.28 -44.98
N SER A 18 90.72 15.20 -43.72
CA SER A 18 90.83 16.23 -42.67
C SER A 18 89.53 16.69 -42.00
N ALA A 19 89.64 16.87 -40.68
CA ALA A 19 88.87 17.77 -39.82
C ALA A 19 87.50 17.31 -39.26
N SER A 20 87.59 16.59 -38.14
CA SER A 20 86.99 16.95 -36.84
C SER A 20 85.64 17.69 -36.76
N SER A 21 84.74 17.06 -35.98
CA SER A 21 84.09 17.67 -34.80
C SER A 21 82.94 18.67 -34.99
N TRP A 22 81.76 18.27 -35.49
CA TRP A 22 80.50 19.05 -35.36
C TRP A 22 79.26 18.12 -35.33
N PRO A 23 78.15 18.44 -34.62
CA PRO A 23 78.01 18.09 -33.20
C PRO A 23 76.71 17.30 -32.91
N LEU A 24 76.82 15.99 -32.68
CA LEU A 24 75.74 15.19 -32.08
C LEU A 24 75.41 15.59 -30.62
N ARG A 25 76.22 16.48 -30.00
CA ARG A 25 75.91 17.11 -28.70
C ARG A 25 74.71 18.08 -28.74
N LYS A 26 74.36 18.67 -29.89
CA LYS A 26 73.24 19.64 -29.97
C LYS A 26 71.86 18.99 -29.82
N LEU A 27 71.74 17.70 -30.13
CA LEU A 27 70.52 16.91 -29.86
C LEU A 27 70.45 16.47 -28.39
N GLN A 28 71.61 16.24 -27.75
CA GLN A 28 71.68 15.86 -26.34
C GLN A 28 71.38 17.02 -25.37
N SER A 29 71.62 18.27 -25.80
CA SER A 29 71.18 19.48 -25.07
C SER A 29 69.71 19.82 -25.24
N PHE A 30 69.03 19.20 -26.22
CA PHE A 30 67.62 19.47 -26.51
C PHE A 30 66.67 18.57 -25.71
N THR A 31 67.16 17.49 -25.10
CA THR A 31 66.31 16.47 -24.46
C THR A 31 65.94 16.73 -22.99
N PRO A 32 66.74 17.39 -22.11
CA PRO A 32 66.37 17.53 -20.69
C PRO A 32 65.17 18.45 -20.47
N GLY A 33 65.05 19.52 -21.26
CA GLY A 33 63.97 20.50 -21.17
C GLY A 33 62.69 20.07 -21.90
N LEU A 34 62.82 19.37 -23.03
CA LEU A 34 61.67 18.96 -23.83
C LEU A 34 60.81 17.91 -23.13
N TRP A 35 61.43 16.95 -22.44
CA TRP A 35 60.68 15.92 -21.70
C TRP A 35 59.96 16.51 -20.49
N SER A 36 60.58 17.46 -19.78
CA SER A 36 59.95 18.18 -18.67
C SER A 36 58.79 19.05 -19.15
N GLN A 37 58.97 19.78 -20.25
CA GLN A 37 57.88 20.55 -20.87
C GLN A 37 56.78 19.63 -21.38
N TYR A 38 57.11 18.53 -22.06
CA TYR A 38 56.13 17.55 -22.55
C TYR A 38 55.37 16.90 -21.39
N LYS A 39 56.03 16.56 -20.28
CA LYS A 39 55.36 16.05 -19.07
C LYS A 39 54.47 17.09 -18.41
N ALA A 40 54.91 18.35 -18.34
CA ALA A 40 54.06 19.45 -17.87
C ALA A 40 52.83 19.66 -18.78
N TYR A 41 53.00 19.53 -20.10
CA TYR A 41 51.88 19.57 -21.07
C TYR A 41 50.93 18.37 -20.89
N GLU A 42 51.46 17.16 -20.70
CA GLU A 42 50.65 15.96 -20.39
C GLU A 42 49.89 16.12 -19.08
N ASP A 43 50.52 16.61 -18.01
CA ASP A 43 49.89 16.76 -16.70
C ASP A 43 48.79 17.83 -16.69
N VAL A 44 49.00 18.97 -17.35
CA VAL A 44 47.98 20.01 -17.53
C VAL A 44 46.81 19.51 -18.39
N PHE A 45 47.10 18.73 -19.43
CA PHE A 45 46.08 18.12 -20.27
C PHE A 45 45.26 17.07 -19.50
N VAL A 46 45.91 16.22 -18.72
CA VAL A 46 45.26 15.21 -17.87
C VAL A 46 44.45 15.88 -16.76
N GLU A 47 44.98 16.89 -16.07
CA GLU A 47 44.26 17.73 -15.10
C GLU A 47 42.98 18.33 -15.71
N ARG A 48 43.09 18.94 -16.90
CA ARG A 48 41.96 19.55 -17.60
C ARG A 48 40.95 18.51 -18.09
N ALA A 49 41.40 17.29 -18.40
CA ALA A 49 40.55 16.17 -18.80
C ALA A 49 39.87 15.46 -17.61
N LYS A 50 40.36 15.62 -16.36
CA LYS A 50 39.73 15.01 -15.16
C LYS A 50 38.28 15.47 -14.97
N GLY A 51 38.00 16.76 -15.18
CA GLY A 51 36.65 17.33 -15.05
C GLY A 51 35.65 16.76 -16.07
N PRO A 52 35.91 16.92 -17.38
CA PRO A 52 35.09 16.35 -18.44
C PRO A 52 34.96 14.82 -18.36
N ARG A 53 36.03 14.09 -18.00
CA ARG A 53 35.98 12.63 -17.81
C ARG A 53 35.06 12.23 -16.67
N ARG A 54 35.12 12.91 -15.52
CA ARG A 54 34.20 12.68 -14.39
C ARG A 54 32.76 13.05 -14.74
N PHE A 55 32.57 14.14 -15.49
CA PHE A 55 31.26 14.56 -16.00
C PHE A 55 30.67 13.49 -16.93
N LEU A 56 31.43 13.01 -17.91
CA LEU A 56 31.01 11.93 -18.80
C LEU A 56 30.75 10.64 -18.03
N TYR A 57 31.63 10.22 -17.11
CA TYR A 57 31.37 9.00 -16.33
C TYR A 57 30.12 9.11 -15.45
N ARG A 58 29.84 10.28 -14.85
CA ARG A 58 28.61 10.52 -14.06
C ARG A 58 27.34 10.61 -14.91
N ASN A 59 27.44 11.10 -16.15
CA ASN A 59 26.29 11.37 -17.01
C ASN A 59 26.05 10.34 -18.11
N THR A 60 27.04 9.51 -18.45
CA THR A 60 26.94 8.49 -19.51
C THR A 60 27.35 7.12 -18.97
N LEU A 61 28.65 6.88 -18.77
CA LEU A 61 29.18 5.53 -18.58
C LEU A 61 28.77 4.84 -17.27
N GLY A 62 28.63 5.59 -16.18
CA GLY A 62 28.17 5.07 -14.89
C GLY A 62 26.66 4.90 -14.77
N ARG A 63 25.88 5.28 -15.79
CA ARG A 63 24.42 5.15 -15.84
C ARG A 63 23.93 4.05 -16.77
N PHE A 64 24.81 3.50 -17.61
CA PHE A 64 24.45 2.37 -18.47
C PHE A 64 24.26 1.14 -17.58
N LYS A 65 23.00 0.86 -17.21
CA LYS A 65 22.61 -0.44 -16.67
C LYS A 65 22.94 -1.48 -17.72
N THR A 66 23.60 -2.56 -17.32
CA THR A 66 23.78 -3.69 -18.22
C THR A 66 22.44 -4.40 -18.41
N GLU A 67 22.29 -5.16 -19.48
CA GLU A 67 21.11 -6.01 -19.70
C GLU A 67 20.80 -6.90 -18.49
N LYS A 68 21.85 -7.41 -17.84
CA LYS A 68 21.74 -8.22 -16.60
C LYS A 68 21.17 -7.43 -15.43
N ASP A 69 21.58 -6.18 -15.27
CA ASP A 69 21.05 -5.32 -14.20
C ASP A 69 19.56 -5.00 -14.42
N LEU A 70 19.17 -4.76 -15.68
CA LEU A 70 17.76 -4.57 -16.04
C LEU A 70 16.93 -5.84 -15.80
N LEU A 71 17.46 -7.01 -16.15
CA LEU A 71 16.78 -8.29 -15.90
C LEU A 71 16.60 -8.54 -14.40
N ASN A 72 17.61 -8.27 -13.58
CA ASN A 72 17.52 -8.43 -12.13
C ASN A 72 16.49 -7.47 -11.50
N ASP A 73 16.42 -6.22 -11.98
CA ASP A 73 15.40 -5.22 -11.57
C ASP A 73 13.98 -5.70 -11.91
N VAL A 74 13.80 -6.26 -13.11
CA VAL A 74 12.53 -6.87 -13.55
C VAL A 74 12.20 -8.13 -12.73
N GLU A 75 13.18 -8.97 -12.40
CA GLU A 75 12.98 -10.16 -11.56
C GLU A 75 12.57 -9.79 -10.13
N GLN A 76 13.22 -8.79 -9.54
CA GLN A 76 12.88 -8.29 -8.20
C GLN A 76 11.46 -7.72 -8.15
N SER A 77 11.12 -6.83 -9.09
CA SER A 77 9.76 -6.29 -9.20
C SER A 77 8.71 -7.39 -9.46
N MET A 78 9.04 -8.43 -10.23
CA MET A 78 8.15 -9.59 -10.42
C MET A 78 7.92 -10.35 -9.11
N ILE A 79 8.95 -10.56 -8.29
CA ILE A 79 8.84 -11.21 -6.98
C ILE A 79 7.98 -10.37 -6.04
N GLU A 80 8.21 -9.06 -5.99
CA GLU A 80 7.38 -8.12 -5.22
C GLU A 80 5.92 -8.18 -5.65
N TYR A 81 5.63 -8.13 -6.95
CA TYR A 81 4.26 -8.25 -7.45
C TYR A 81 3.62 -9.59 -7.11
N LYS A 82 4.35 -10.70 -7.22
CA LYS A 82 3.83 -12.02 -6.82
C LYS A 82 3.44 -12.05 -5.34
N THR A 83 4.30 -11.57 -4.46
CA THR A 83 4.02 -11.53 -3.01
C THR A 83 2.84 -10.60 -2.68
N SER A 84 2.74 -9.46 -3.37
CA SER A 84 1.62 -8.52 -3.24
C SER A 84 0.30 -9.13 -3.73
N ILE A 85 0.30 -9.84 -4.85
CA ILE A 85 -0.89 -10.54 -5.35
C ILE A 85 -1.33 -11.63 -4.37
N GLU A 86 -0.40 -12.36 -3.77
CA GLU A 86 -0.72 -13.39 -2.78
C GLU A 86 -1.32 -12.82 -1.50
N SER A 87 -0.80 -11.70 -0.97
CA SER A 87 -1.40 -11.04 0.19
C SER A 87 -2.79 -10.49 -0.14
N LEU A 88 -2.95 -9.83 -1.30
CA LEU A 88 -4.24 -9.33 -1.76
C LEU A 88 -5.27 -10.44 -1.96
N ARG A 89 -4.86 -11.61 -2.45
CA ARG A 89 -5.75 -12.78 -2.57
C ARG A 89 -6.22 -13.28 -1.21
N LYS A 90 -5.32 -13.34 -0.22
CA LYS A 90 -5.67 -13.75 1.16
C LYS A 90 -6.63 -12.74 1.79
N ASP A 91 -6.35 -11.45 1.67
CA ASP A 91 -7.17 -10.38 2.24
C ASP A 91 -8.55 -10.31 1.56
N SER A 92 -8.59 -10.47 0.23
CA SER A 92 -9.84 -10.53 -0.53
C SER A 92 -10.70 -11.72 -0.09
N LYS A 93 -10.11 -12.92 0.03
CA LYS A 93 -10.84 -14.09 0.51
C LYS A 93 -11.38 -13.87 1.93
N TYR A 94 -10.53 -13.40 2.84
CA TYR A 94 -10.91 -13.15 4.23
C TYR A 94 -12.03 -12.11 4.37
N THR A 95 -11.96 -11.02 3.61
CA THR A 95 -12.99 -9.98 3.64
C THR A 95 -14.31 -10.46 3.03
N LEU A 96 -14.27 -11.23 1.95
CA LEU A 96 -15.46 -11.86 1.37
C LEU A 96 -16.12 -12.85 2.33
N ASP A 97 -15.34 -13.74 2.96
CA ASP A 97 -15.86 -14.71 3.93
C ASP A 97 -16.56 -13.99 5.10
N LYS A 98 -15.99 -12.88 5.58
CA LYS A 98 -16.61 -12.04 6.62
C LYS A 98 -17.90 -11.37 6.17
N VAL A 99 -17.96 -10.87 4.94
CA VAL A 99 -19.17 -10.25 4.40
C VAL A 99 -20.28 -11.29 4.27
N VAL A 100 -19.98 -12.50 3.80
CA VAL A 100 -20.97 -13.59 3.68
C VAL A 100 -21.53 -13.97 5.05
N ILE A 101 -20.66 -14.15 6.05
CA ILE A 101 -21.11 -14.44 7.43
C ILE A 101 -21.96 -13.29 7.96
N GLY A 102 -21.46 -12.05 7.86
CA GLY A 102 -22.18 -10.87 8.33
C GLY A 102 -23.53 -10.67 7.64
N GLU A 103 -23.64 -10.94 6.35
CA GLU A 103 -24.91 -10.89 5.62
C GLU A 103 -25.90 -11.92 6.15
N SER A 104 -25.45 -13.17 6.36
CA SER A 104 -26.31 -14.23 6.89
C SER A 104 -26.83 -13.90 8.31
N ASP A 105 -25.98 -13.34 9.15
CA ASP A 105 -26.34 -12.92 10.52
C ASP A 105 -27.31 -11.75 10.51
N LEU A 106 -27.13 -10.77 9.62
CA LEU A 106 -28.04 -9.64 9.45
C LEU A 106 -29.41 -10.08 8.93
N GLN A 107 -29.44 -11.01 7.97
CA GLN A 107 -30.69 -11.58 7.46
C GLN A 107 -31.45 -12.30 8.57
N ARG A 108 -30.77 -13.11 9.37
CA ARG A 108 -31.35 -13.80 10.52
C ARG A 108 -31.86 -12.82 11.58
N GLY A 109 -31.06 -11.83 11.96
CA GLY A 109 -31.46 -10.78 12.89
C GLY A 109 -32.69 -10.02 12.40
N ARG A 110 -32.77 -9.73 11.09
CA ARG A 110 -33.94 -9.08 10.47
C ARG A 110 -35.20 -9.95 10.56
N THR A 111 -35.09 -11.26 10.35
CA THR A 111 -36.25 -12.17 10.48
C THR A 111 -36.70 -12.30 11.93
N ASP A 112 -35.77 -12.35 12.88
CA ASP A 112 -36.06 -12.44 14.30
C ASP A 112 -36.74 -11.16 14.80
N LEU A 113 -36.23 -9.98 14.42
CA LEU A 113 -36.87 -8.69 14.72
C LEU A 113 -38.27 -8.56 14.12
N ARG A 114 -38.47 -9.07 12.90
CA ARG A 114 -39.80 -9.05 12.27
C ARG A 114 -40.79 -9.96 12.99
N SER A 115 -40.38 -11.17 13.36
CA SER A 115 -41.26 -12.11 14.05
C SER A 115 -41.61 -11.65 15.47
N THR A 116 -40.62 -11.14 16.21
CA THR A 116 -40.82 -10.55 17.54
C THR A 116 -41.68 -9.30 17.47
N GLY A 117 -41.46 -8.43 16.47
CA GLY A 117 -42.33 -7.28 16.21
C GLY A 117 -43.80 -7.68 16.04
N LYS A 118 -44.08 -8.71 15.25
CA LYS A 118 -45.45 -9.23 15.07
C LYS A 118 -46.06 -9.76 16.37
N GLN A 119 -45.26 -10.45 17.19
CA GLN A 119 -45.70 -10.91 18.50
C GLN A 119 -46.06 -9.72 19.40
N ILE A 120 -45.22 -8.68 19.43
CA ILE A 120 -45.49 -7.47 20.21
C ILE A 120 -46.78 -6.79 19.70
N GLN A 121 -46.97 -6.67 18.39
CA GLN A 121 -48.20 -6.09 17.81
C GLN A 121 -49.46 -6.89 18.19
N SER A 122 -49.35 -8.22 18.22
CA SER A 122 -50.43 -9.09 18.72
C SER A 122 -50.72 -8.81 20.20
N VAL A 123 -49.69 -8.69 21.03
CA VAL A 123 -49.84 -8.35 22.46
C VAL A 123 -50.47 -6.96 22.63
N ILE A 124 -50.02 -5.94 21.90
CA ILE A 124 -50.64 -4.60 21.89
C ILE A 124 -52.13 -4.69 21.58
N SER A 125 -52.51 -5.47 20.56
CA SER A 125 -53.92 -5.66 20.18
C SER A 125 -54.73 -6.34 21.29
N SER A 126 -54.13 -7.29 22.00
CA SER A 126 -54.77 -7.95 23.15
C SER A 126 -54.93 -7.02 24.36
N ILE A 127 -53.91 -6.20 24.66
CA ILE A 127 -53.94 -5.20 25.74
C ILE A 127 -54.99 -4.14 25.44
N TYR A 128 -55.07 -3.67 24.18
CA TYR A 128 -56.09 -2.71 23.76
C TYR A 128 -57.52 -3.24 24.01
N LYS A 129 -57.78 -4.52 23.70
CA LYS A 129 -59.06 -5.15 24.01
C LYS A 129 -59.31 -5.22 25.52
N ALA A 130 -58.31 -5.64 26.31
CA ALA A 130 -58.42 -5.69 27.76
C ALA A 130 -58.70 -4.31 28.39
N GLU A 131 -58.01 -3.27 27.92
CA GLU A 131 -58.22 -1.88 28.32
C GLU A 131 -59.64 -1.40 27.98
N SER A 132 -60.14 -1.72 26.78
CA SER A 132 -61.52 -1.40 26.39
C SER A 132 -62.56 -2.08 27.27
N THR A 133 -62.31 -3.34 27.68
CA THR A 133 -63.20 -4.05 28.59
C THR A 133 -63.15 -3.48 30.01
N ALA A 134 -61.97 -3.07 30.48
CA ALA A 134 -61.81 -2.41 31.79
C ALA A 134 -62.52 -1.05 31.81
N ALA A 135 -62.42 -0.26 30.73
CA ALA A 135 -63.15 0.99 30.58
C ALA A 135 -64.68 0.77 30.60
N GLY A 136 -65.19 -0.21 29.84
CA GLY A 136 -66.61 -0.55 29.87
C GLY A 136 -67.09 -1.07 31.23
N LEU A 137 -66.24 -1.78 31.98
CA LEU A 137 -66.53 -2.21 33.36
C LEU A 137 -66.59 -1.02 34.33
N MET A 138 -65.67 -0.06 34.20
CA MET A 138 -65.69 1.19 34.96
C MET A 138 -66.98 1.96 34.78
N ASP A 139 -67.45 2.09 33.53
CA ASP A 139 -68.70 2.79 33.22
C ASP A 139 -69.91 2.12 33.89
N ARG A 140 -69.95 0.78 33.93
CA ARG A 140 -71.00 0.02 34.63
C ARG A 140 -70.92 0.21 36.15
N LEU A 141 -69.72 0.09 36.73
CA LEU A 141 -69.52 0.26 38.17
C LEU A 141 -69.88 1.67 38.63
N ARG A 142 -69.72 2.68 37.78
CA ARG A 142 -70.06 4.08 38.06
C ARG A 142 -71.55 4.29 38.40
N ILE A 143 -72.43 3.46 37.84
CA ILE A 143 -73.89 3.55 38.01
C ILE A 143 -74.34 3.04 39.39
N ILE A 144 -73.63 2.07 39.95
CA ILE A 144 -74.02 1.42 41.21
C ILE A 144 -73.40 2.18 42.39
N PRO A 145 -74.16 2.78 43.32
CA PRO A 145 -73.61 3.55 44.43
C PRO A 145 -73.42 2.68 45.69
N THR A 146 -72.55 1.66 45.64
CA THR A 146 -72.24 0.79 46.80
C THR A 146 -70.77 0.89 47.20
N ARG A 147 -70.43 0.63 48.48
CA ARG A 147 -69.04 0.66 48.96
C ARG A 147 -68.14 -0.31 48.17
N GLN A 148 -68.59 -1.54 47.96
CA GLN A 148 -67.84 -2.54 47.18
C GLN A 148 -67.61 -2.09 45.73
N SER A 149 -68.59 -1.42 45.12
CA SER A 149 -68.41 -0.87 43.77
C SER A 149 -67.35 0.23 43.72
N LEU A 150 -67.21 1.04 44.79
CA LEU A 150 -66.17 2.07 44.87
C LEU A 150 -64.77 1.46 44.98
N GLU A 151 -64.62 0.41 45.79
CA GLU A 151 -63.37 -0.34 45.92
C GLU A 151 -62.98 -0.98 44.58
N LEU A 152 -63.92 -1.64 43.90
CA LEU A 152 -63.71 -2.20 42.56
C LEU A 152 -63.40 -1.13 41.50
N ARG A 153 -64.00 0.07 41.57
CA ARG A 153 -63.66 1.17 40.65
C ARG A 153 -62.21 1.59 40.80
N ALA A 154 -61.70 1.68 42.03
CA ALA A 154 -60.31 2.04 42.25
C ALA A 154 -59.35 1.01 41.63
N GLU A 155 -59.64 -0.28 41.81
CA GLU A 155 -58.85 -1.38 41.27
C GLU A 155 -58.92 -1.46 39.73
N VAL A 156 -60.10 -1.32 39.15
CA VAL A 156 -60.24 -1.34 37.69
C VAL A 156 -59.61 -0.09 37.07
N ALA A 157 -59.68 1.08 37.74
CA ALA A 157 -58.98 2.28 37.30
C ALA A 157 -57.46 2.11 37.32
N SER A 158 -56.90 1.52 38.39
CA SER A 158 -55.46 1.23 38.43
C SER A 158 -55.06 0.26 37.33
N MET A 159 -55.81 -0.84 37.16
CA MET A 159 -55.55 -1.83 36.12
C MET A 159 -55.62 -1.23 34.70
N ALA A 160 -56.62 -0.38 34.42
CA ALA A 160 -56.72 0.30 33.14
C ALA A 160 -55.53 1.26 32.90
N SER A 161 -55.08 1.97 33.94
CA SER A 161 -53.91 2.83 33.85
C SER A 161 -52.62 2.04 33.59
N ASP A 162 -52.46 0.89 34.23
CA ASP A 162 -51.31 0.01 34.03
C ASP A 162 -51.29 -0.58 32.63
N LEU A 163 -52.42 -1.07 32.14
CA LEU A 163 -52.56 -1.59 30.76
C LEU A 163 -52.22 -0.51 29.73
N LYS A 164 -52.67 0.73 29.93
CA LYS A 164 -52.35 1.85 29.05
C LYS A 164 -50.86 2.16 29.03
N ASN A 165 -50.22 2.18 30.20
CA ASN A 165 -48.77 2.38 30.32
C ASN A 165 -47.99 1.25 29.63
N GLN A 166 -48.38 -0.01 29.85
CA GLN A 166 -47.79 -1.16 29.19
C GLN A 166 -47.94 -1.10 27.68
N ARG A 167 -49.12 -0.73 27.17
CA ARG A 167 -49.38 -0.55 25.74
C ARG A 167 -48.41 0.45 25.13
N HIS A 168 -48.24 1.62 25.77
CA HIS A 168 -47.35 2.66 25.29
C HIS A 168 -45.89 2.19 25.22
N VAL A 169 -45.41 1.48 26.25
CA VAL A 169 -44.05 0.90 26.26
C VAL A 169 -43.86 -0.11 25.12
N LEU A 170 -44.87 -0.93 24.81
CA LEU A 170 -44.79 -1.88 23.70
C LEU A 170 -44.86 -1.18 22.34
N GLU A 171 -45.67 -0.13 22.19
CA GLU A 171 -45.71 0.71 20.99
C GLU A 171 -44.34 1.35 20.70
N GLU A 172 -43.66 1.88 21.73
CA GLU A 172 -42.28 2.37 21.59
C GLU A 172 -41.32 1.30 21.11
N ARG A 173 -41.43 0.06 21.62
CA ARG A 173 -40.57 -1.05 21.18
C ARG A 173 -40.81 -1.39 19.70
N VAL A 174 -42.06 -1.37 19.24
CA VAL A 174 -42.39 -1.58 17.82
C VAL A 174 -41.86 -0.46 16.94
N ASN A 175 -41.93 0.78 17.42
CA ASN A 175 -41.37 1.94 16.72
C ASN A 175 -39.86 1.80 16.55
N ARG A 176 -39.13 1.41 17.62
CA ARG A 176 -37.68 1.14 17.53
C ARG A 176 -37.35 0.03 16.52
N ILE A 177 -38.13 -1.04 16.45
CA ILE A 177 -37.96 -2.09 15.43
C ILE A 177 -38.13 -1.50 14.01
N SER A 178 -39.10 -0.60 13.84
CA SER A 178 -39.37 0.08 12.57
C SER A 178 -38.26 1.07 12.19
N GLU A 179 -37.66 1.76 13.15
CA GLU A 179 -36.49 2.66 12.95
C GLU A 179 -35.28 1.91 12.40
N TYR A 180 -35.09 0.63 12.77
CA TYR A 180 -34.07 -0.23 12.17
C TYR A 180 -34.40 -0.70 10.73
N GLY A 181 -35.45 -0.16 10.11
CA GLY A 181 -35.84 -0.49 8.74
C GLY A 181 -36.51 -1.88 8.61
N VAL A 182 -36.98 -2.43 9.72
CA VAL A 182 -37.75 -3.69 9.76
C VAL A 182 -39.23 -3.35 9.82
N ARG A 183 -39.96 -3.68 8.75
CA ARG A 183 -41.43 -3.51 8.72
C ARG A 183 -42.08 -4.62 9.53
N VAL A 184 -42.72 -4.23 10.62
CA VAL A 184 -43.52 -5.09 11.50
C VAL A 184 -44.94 -5.19 10.96
#